data_AF-A0A2K3MSB6-F1
#
_entry.id   AF-A0A2K3MSB6-F1
#
_cell.length_a   1.000
_cell.length_b   1.000
_cell.length_c   1.000
_cell.angle_alpha   90.00
_cell.angle_beta   90.00
_cell.angle_gamma   90.00
#
_symmetry.space_group_name_H-M   'P 1'
#
loop_
_entity.id
_entity.type
_entity.pdbx_description
1 polymer ?
#
loop_
_entity_poly.entity_id
_entity_poly.type
_entity_poly.pdbx_seq_one_letter_code
_entity_poly.pdbx_strand_id
1 'polypeptide(L)'
;MSLSNNRSSNKKQLEGESLYLGLDFGTSGARFAIIDIVGTIQAEAKRNYPIYLNGESRDWARSWKETLFLLLEDIPLNLRKHIVSISIDGTSATTMIVDSDTGEPLWRPLLYNESCPDALPAVKSIAPPNHTVCTASSTLCKLVSWWNQEGSNQKSALLLHQADWLLWLLHGKLGVSDYNNALKASFKKL
;
A
#
# COMPACT_ATOMS: atom_id res chain seq x y z
N MET A 1 22.20 -38.64 45.74
CA MET A 1 21.14 -37.63 45.99
C MET A 1 21.64 -36.31 45.39
N SER A 2 21.16 -35.96 44.19
CA SER A 2 20.05 -34.99 43.97
C SER A 2 20.50 -33.55 44.24
N LEU A 3 20.31 -32.53 43.39
CA LEU A 3 19.66 -32.37 42.09
C LEU A 3 20.16 -31.02 41.51
N SER A 4 20.18 -30.97 40.19
CA SER A 4 20.14 -29.82 39.27
C SER A 4 19.73 -28.43 39.77
N ASN A 5 20.27 -27.39 39.11
CA ASN A 5 19.40 -26.54 38.27
C ASN A 5 20.17 -25.78 37.18
N ASN A 6 20.06 -26.32 35.97
CA ASN A 6 20.32 -25.66 34.68
C ASN A 6 19.37 -24.47 34.51
N ARG A 7 19.90 -23.26 34.37
CA ARG A 7 19.20 -22.16 33.68
C ARG A 7 19.67 -22.13 32.22
N SER A 8 19.22 -23.10 31.43
CA SER A 8 19.17 -22.95 29.99
C SER A 8 17.92 -22.13 29.67
N SER A 9 18.11 -20.82 29.49
CA SER A 9 17.07 -19.95 28.95
C SER A 9 16.59 -20.52 27.61
N ASN A 10 15.28 -20.74 27.53
CA ASN A 10 14.57 -21.25 26.36
C ASN A 10 14.85 -20.41 25.11
N LYS A 11 15.89 -20.76 24.35
CA LYS A 11 15.86 -20.60 22.90
C LYS A 11 14.94 -21.69 22.38
N LYS A 12 13.62 -21.46 22.42
CA LYS A 12 12.70 -22.22 21.57
C LYS A 12 13.10 -21.90 20.13
N GLN A 13 13.75 -22.88 19.53
CA GLN A 13 14.13 -22.90 18.14
C GLN A 13 12.83 -22.76 17.33
N LEU A 14 12.66 -21.64 16.60
CA LEU A 14 11.53 -21.36 15.70
C LEU A 14 11.52 -22.30 14.48
N GLU A 15 11.93 -23.56 14.64
CA GLU A 15 11.92 -24.55 13.57
C GLU A 15 10.48 -24.99 13.29
N GLY A 16 9.88 -24.37 12.26
CA GLY A 16 8.60 -24.80 11.69
C GLY A 16 7.42 -23.85 11.90
N GLU A 17 7.58 -22.72 12.60
CA GLU A 17 6.47 -21.79 12.80
C GLU A 17 6.35 -20.83 11.60
N SER A 18 5.17 -20.80 10.97
CA SER A 18 4.82 -19.85 9.92
C SER A 18 4.56 -18.47 10.52
N LEU A 19 5.15 -17.44 9.91
CA LEU A 19 5.00 -16.05 10.28
C LEU A 19 4.27 -15.26 9.19
N TYR A 20 3.62 -14.18 9.59
CA TYR A 20 2.81 -13.32 8.72
C TYR A 20 3.30 -11.87 8.86
N LEU A 21 3.62 -11.23 7.75
CA LEU A 21 4.10 -9.86 7.70
C LEU A 21 2.95 -8.91 7.30
N GLY A 22 2.61 -7.97 8.17
CA GLY A 22 1.77 -6.82 7.83
C GLY A 22 2.62 -5.56 7.70
N LEU A 23 2.37 -4.76 6.66
CA LEU A 23 2.96 -3.45 6.45
C LEU A 23 1.85 -2.39 6.38
N ASP A 24 2.04 -1.27 7.06
CA ASP A 24 1.11 -0.13 7.04
C ASP A 24 1.86 1.09 6.49
N PHE A 25 1.41 1.59 5.34
CA PHE A 25 1.91 2.80 4.70
C PHE A 25 0.98 3.99 4.98
N GLY A 26 1.27 4.67 6.09
CA GLY A 26 0.56 5.86 6.54
C GLY A 26 0.97 7.15 5.81
N THR A 27 0.69 8.29 6.46
CA THR A 27 0.83 9.63 5.86
C THR A 27 2.26 10.16 5.85
N SER A 28 3.08 9.83 6.85
CA SER A 28 4.43 10.36 7.04
C SER A 28 5.54 9.32 7.08
N GLY A 29 5.16 8.04 7.17
CA GLY A 29 6.06 6.91 7.19
C GLY A 29 5.28 5.61 7.09
N ALA A 30 6.00 4.51 7.18
CA ALA A 30 5.44 3.18 7.20
C ALA A 30 6.00 2.35 8.35
N ARG A 31 5.29 1.28 8.69
CA ARG A 31 5.66 0.34 9.74
C ARG A 31 5.40 -1.09 9.30
N PHE A 32 6.05 -2.04 9.95
CA PHE A 32 5.70 -3.44 9.84
C PHE A 32 5.45 -4.08 11.20
N ALA A 33 4.64 -5.13 11.21
CA ALA A 33 4.54 -6.09 12.29
C ALA A 33 4.62 -7.51 11.71
N ILE A 34 5.40 -8.37 12.37
CA ILE A 34 5.46 -9.81 12.08
C ILE A 34 4.77 -10.54 13.22
N ILE A 35 3.80 -11.38 12.91
CA ILE A 35 3.06 -12.17 13.88
C ILE A 35 3.19 -13.66 13.60
N ASP A 36 3.05 -14.47 14.64
CA ASP A 36 2.79 -15.92 14.51
C ASP A 36 1.30 -16.20 14.21
N ILE A 37 0.94 -17.48 14.10
CA ILE A 37 -0.43 -17.92 13.81
C ILE A 37 -1.45 -17.57 14.90
N VAL A 38 -1.01 -17.36 16.14
CA VAL A 38 -1.89 -16.96 17.25
C VAL A 38 -1.95 -15.45 17.44
N GLY A 39 -1.23 -14.68 16.63
CA GLY A 39 -1.22 -13.22 16.65
C GLY A 39 -0.17 -12.59 17.57
N THR A 40 0.80 -13.37 18.08
CA THR A 40 1.88 -12.80 18.91
C THR A 40 2.86 -12.05 18.02
N ILE A 41 3.16 -10.79 18.37
CA ILE A 41 4.18 -10.00 17.67
C ILE A 41 5.56 -10.59 17.94
N GLN A 42 6.24 -10.97 16.86
CA GLN A 42 7.60 -11.50 16.86
C GLN A 42 8.63 -10.40 16.58
N ALA A 43 8.27 -9.41 15.76
CA ALA A 43 9.07 -8.22 15.48
C ALA A 43 8.20 -7.09 14.92
N GLU A 44 8.63 -5.85 15.15
CA GLU A 44 8.02 -4.66 14.57
C GLU A 44 9.09 -3.61 14.32
N ALA A 45 8.88 -2.77 13.31
CA ALA A 45 9.71 -1.59 13.07
C ALA A 45 8.91 -0.49 12.36
N LYS A 46 9.48 0.72 12.32
CA LYS A 46 8.92 1.86 11.60
C LYS A 46 10.00 2.68 10.94
N ARG A 47 9.68 3.28 9.80
CA ARG A 47 10.54 4.17 9.02
C ARG A 47 9.74 5.40 8.61
N ASN A 48 10.32 6.58 8.78
CA ASN A 48 9.80 7.79 8.15
C ASN A 48 10.13 7.76 6.66
N TYR A 49 9.26 8.34 5.83
CA TYR A 49 9.53 8.41 4.40
C TYR A 49 10.75 9.32 4.12
N PRO A 50 11.76 8.85 3.35
CA PRO A 50 12.86 9.70 2.91
C PRO A 50 12.32 10.83 2.02
N ILE A 51 13.00 11.97 2.01
CA ILE A 51 12.60 13.12 1.21
C ILE A 51 13.31 13.04 -0.14
N TYR A 52 12.56 12.71 -1.18
CA TYR A 52 12.98 12.85 -2.58
C TYR A 52 12.15 13.93 -3.25
N LEU A 53 12.77 14.69 -4.13
CA LEU A 53 12.14 15.77 -4.88
C LEU A 53 12.09 15.42 -6.37
N ASN A 54 10.98 15.78 -7.00
CA ASN A 54 10.82 15.83 -8.46
C ASN A 54 10.31 17.24 -8.81
N GLY A 55 11.24 18.08 -9.28
CA GLY A 55 11.05 19.53 -9.35
C GLY A 55 10.85 20.13 -7.96
N GLU A 56 9.80 20.95 -7.81
CA GLU A 56 9.43 21.58 -6.53
C GLU A 56 8.56 20.68 -5.64
N SER A 57 8.15 19.52 -6.14
CA SER A 57 7.22 18.61 -5.45
C SER A 57 7.94 17.39 -4.90
N ARG A 58 7.34 16.75 -3.89
CA ARG A 58 7.87 15.49 -3.34
C ARG A 58 7.59 14.33 -4.28
N ASP A 59 8.62 13.52 -4.53
CA ASP A 59 8.49 12.24 -5.22
C ASP A 59 8.03 11.15 -4.25
N TRP A 60 6.71 11.09 -4.06
CA TRP A 60 6.07 10.14 -3.14
C TRP A 60 6.26 8.69 -3.56
N ALA A 61 6.18 8.38 -4.87
CA ALA A 61 6.32 7.01 -5.35
C ALA A 61 7.70 6.46 -5.02
N ARG A 62 8.76 7.23 -5.28
CA ARG A 62 10.13 6.87 -4.90
C ARG A 62 10.29 6.75 -3.39
N SER A 63 9.75 7.70 -2.62
CA SER A 63 9.80 7.65 -1.15
C SER A 63 9.15 6.38 -0.58
N TRP A 64 7.99 5.97 -1.10
CA TRP A 64 7.29 4.76 -0.66
C TRP A 64 8.03 3.49 -1.07
N LYS A 65 8.51 3.41 -2.32
CA LYS A 65 9.30 2.28 -2.81
C LYS A 65 10.55 2.07 -1.96
N GLU A 66 11.31 3.13 -1.71
CA GLU A 66 12.50 3.05 -0.87
C GLU A 66 12.16 2.57 0.55
N THR A 67 11.08 3.12 1.13
CA THR A 67 10.65 2.75 2.49
C THR A 67 10.20 1.29 2.58
N LEU A 68 9.57 0.75 1.53
CA LEU A 68 9.25 -0.67 1.46
C LEU A 68 10.50 -1.54 1.58
N PHE A 69 11.53 -1.26 0.77
CA PHE A 69 12.76 -2.04 0.80
C PHE A 69 13.52 -1.86 2.12
N LEU A 70 13.59 -0.64 2.66
CA LEU A 70 14.20 -0.39 3.98
C LEU A 70 13.50 -1.15 5.11
N LEU A 71 12.16 -1.23 5.11
CA LEU A 71 11.42 -2.02 6.10
C LEU A 71 11.65 -3.53 5.92
N LEU A 72 11.75 -4.02 4.69
CA LEU A 72 12.10 -5.42 4.44
C LEU A 72 13.54 -5.74 4.88
N GLU A 73 14.46 -4.78 4.75
CA GLU A 73 15.82 -4.88 5.28
C GLU A 73 15.87 -4.87 6.81
N ASP A 74 14.95 -4.19 7.47
CA ASP A 74 14.85 -4.18 8.94
C ASP A 74 14.36 -5.51 9.52
N ILE A 75 13.79 -6.41 8.70
CA ILE A 75 13.33 -7.71 9.18
C ILE A 75 14.54 -8.56 9.62
N PRO A 76 14.57 -9.08 10.87
CA PRO A 76 15.63 -9.96 11.33
C PRO A 76 15.81 -11.18 10.43
N LEU A 77 17.05 -11.45 10.01
CA LEU A 77 17.37 -12.52 9.06
C LEU A 77 16.85 -13.89 9.50
N ASN A 78 16.84 -14.17 10.80
CA ASN A 78 16.34 -15.42 11.35
C ASN A 78 14.83 -15.59 11.20
N LEU A 79 14.06 -14.50 11.03
CA LEU A 79 12.60 -14.53 10.85
C LEU A 79 12.18 -14.57 9.38
N ARG A 80 12.95 -13.95 8.46
CA ARG A 80 12.58 -13.82 7.04
C ARG A 80 12.17 -15.14 6.39
N LYS A 81 12.92 -16.22 6.65
CA LYS A 81 12.67 -17.55 6.07
C LYS A 81 11.36 -18.20 6.54
N HIS A 82 10.74 -17.67 7.58
CA HIS A 82 9.49 -18.17 8.14
C HIS A 82 8.26 -17.37 7.69
N ILE A 83 8.45 -16.24 7.02
CA ILE A 83 7.34 -15.42 6.53
C ILE A 83 6.69 -16.13 5.34
N VAL A 84 5.45 -16.57 5.51
CA VAL A 84 4.69 -17.30 4.48
C VAL A 84 3.65 -16.42 3.77
N SER A 85 3.38 -15.23 4.30
CA SER A 85 2.41 -14.30 3.73
C SER A 85 2.79 -12.85 4.06
N ILE A 86 2.49 -11.95 3.12
CA ILE A 86 2.69 -10.52 3.25
C ILE A 86 1.39 -9.81 2.87
N SER A 87 0.98 -8.85 3.68
CA SER A 87 -0.12 -7.93 3.37
C SER A 87 0.34 -6.50 3.58
N ILE A 88 -0.22 -5.57 2.79
CA ILE A 88 0.08 -4.14 2.87
C ILE A 88 -1.23 -3.37 2.94
N ASP A 89 -1.36 -2.45 3.89
CA ASP A 89 -2.37 -1.40 3.87
C ASP A 89 -1.74 -0.04 3.53
N GLY A 90 -2.57 0.89 3.08
CA GLY A 90 -2.14 2.21 2.64
C GLY A 90 -3.22 3.26 2.84
N THR A 91 -2.86 4.51 2.61
CA THR A 91 -3.78 5.64 2.79
C THR A 91 -4.94 5.61 1.80
N SER A 92 -6.16 5.75 2.33
CA SER A 92 -7.41 5.64 1.57
C SER A 92 -7.48 6.62 0.39
N ALA A 93 -7.89 6.13 -0.79
CA ALA A 93 -8.00 6.91 -2.04
C ALA A 93 -6.71 7.61 -2.51
N THR A 94 -5.55 7.27 -1.95
CA THR A 94 -4.28 7.62 -2.60
C THR A 94 -4.20 6.84 -3.91
N THR A 95 -4.16 7.58 -5.01
CA THR A 95 -4.36 7.05 -6.36
C THR A 95 -3.06 7.17 -7.16
N MET A 96 -2.66 6.07 -7.79
CA MET A 96 -1.55 6.02 -8.73
C MET A 96 -2.08 5.68 -10.11
N ILE A 97 -1.58 6.42 -11.11
CA ILE A 97 -1.79 6.09 -12.51
C ILE A 97 -0.46 5.58 -13.05
N VAL A 98 -0.46 4.35 -13.53
CA VAL A 98 0.74 3.65 -13.97
C VAL A 98 0.58 3.14 -15.39
N ASP A 99 1.70 2.89 -16.05
CA ASP A 99 1.74 2.25 -17.35
C ASP A 99 1.41 0.75 -17.21
N SER A 100 0.57 0.22 -18.09
CA SER A 100 0.05 -1.14 -18.02
C SER A 100 1.10 -2.21 -18.30
N ASP A 101 2.15 -1.85 -19.03
CA ASP A 101 3.17 -2.78 -19.50
C ASP A 101 4.38 -2.80 -18.55
N THR A 102 4.73 -1.64 -17.99
CA THR A 102 5.89 -1.46 -17.13
C THR A 102 5.55 -1.30 -15.64
N GLY A 103 4.33 -0.85 -15.32
CA GLY A 103 3.90 -0.48 -13.97
C GLY A 103 4.58 0.77 -13.41
N GLU A 104 5.35 1.48 -14.23
CA GLU A 104 5.98 2.74 -13.85
C GLU A 104 4.92 3.85 -13.72
N PRO A 105 5.05 4.78 -12.75
CA PRO A 105 4.11 5.89 -12.61
C PRO A 105 4.10 6.79 -13.85
N LEU A 106 2.93 6.95 -14.47
CA LEU A 106 2.70 7.89 -15.57
C LEU A 106 2.45 9.32 -15.07
N TRP A 107 2.04 9.44 -13.81
CA TRP A 107 1.73 10.71 -13.16
C TRP A 107 2.16 10.70 -11.70
N ARG A 108 2.25 11.88 -11.09
CA ARG A 108 2.44 11.97 -9.64
C ARG A 108 1.26 11.30 -8.91
N PRO A 109 1.49 10.65 -7.76
CA PRO A 109 0.38 10.17 -6.94
C PRO A 109 -0.55 11.31 -6.53
N LEU A 110 -1.86 11.05 -6.56
CA LEU A 110 -2.91 11.93 -6.04
C LEU A 110 -3.23 11.48 -4.61
N LEU A 111 -2.79 12.25 -3.62
CA LEU A 111 -2.78 11.83 -2.21
C LEU A 111 -4.19 11.76 -1.59
N TYR A 112 -4.36 11.00 -0.50
CA TYR A 112 -5.63 10.81 0.20
C TYR A 112 -6.40 12.10 0.53
N ASN A 113 -5.69 13.17 0.87
CA ASN A 113 -6.23 14.48 1.23
C ASN A 113 -6.35 15.45 0.05
N GLU A 114 -5.91 15.05 -1.13
CA GLU A 114 -6.06 15.84 -2.35
C GLU A 114 -7.48 15.75 -2.89
N SER A 115 -7.97 16.88 -3.40
CA SER A 115 -9.35 17.07 -3.85
C SER A 115 -9.36 17.56 -5.30
N CYS A 116 -10.22 16.94 -6.11
CA CYS A 116 -10.42 17.24 -7.53
C CYS A 116 -11.86 17.76 -7.76
N PRO A 117 -12.17 19.03 -7.36
CA PRO A 117 -13.51 19.57 -7.44
C PRO A 117 -13.99 19.81 -8.89
N ASP A 118 -13.05 19.98 -9.83
CA ASP A 118 -13.29 20.07 -11.27
C ASP A 118 -14.01 18.84 -11.84
N ALA A 119 -13.68 17.66 -11.32
CA ALA A 119 -14.26 16.39 -11.76
C ALA A 119 -15.61 16.06 -11.08
N LEU A 120 -15.91 16.69 -9.94
CA LEU A 120 -17.07 16.34 -9.11
C LEU A 120 -18.42 16.44 -9.85
N PRO A 121 -18.70 17.46 -10.68
CA PRO A 121 -19.95 17.53 -11.44
C PRO A 121 -20.13 16.34 -12.40
N ALA A 122 -19.06 15.92 -13.09
CA ALA A 122 -19.08 14.78 -14.00
C ALA A 122 -19.27 13.46 -13.22
N VAL A 123 -18.66 13.32 -12.05
CA VAL A 123 -18.87 12.14 -11.20
C VAL A 123 -20.31 12.07 -10.69
N LYS A 124 -20.89 13.20 -10.25
CA LYS A 124 -22.28 13.27 -9.78
C LYS A 124 -23.32 13.00 -10.87
N SER A 125 -23.01 13.24 -12.14
CA SER A 125 -23.94 12.98 -13.24
C SER A 125 -24.07 11.50 -13.59
N ILE A 126 -23.06 10.68 -13.26
CA ILE A 126 -23.03 9.24 -13.56
C ILE A 126 -23.27 8.35 -12.32
N ALA A 127 -22.90 8.82 -11.13
CA ALA A 127 -23.02 8.06 -9.90
C ALA A 127 -24.43 8.19 -9.30
N PRO A 128 -24.93 7.16 -8.59
CA PRO A 128 -26.17 7.27 -7.82
C PRO A 128 -26.14 8.45 -6.84
N PRO A 129 -27.30 9.06 -6.53
CA PRO A 129 -27.38 10.11 -5.52
C PRO A 129 -26.77 9.66 -4.18
N ASN A 130 -25.98 10.54 -3.56
CA ASN A 130 -25.30 10.30 -2.28
C ASN A 130 -24.32 9.11 -2.27
N HIS A 131 -23.87 8.60 -3.42
CA HIS A 131 -22.84 7.56 -3.46
C HIS A 131 -21.52 8.07 -2.83
N THR A 132 -20.76 7.16 -2.22
CA THR A 132 -19.44 7.44 -1.61
C THR A 132 -18.43 8.10 -2.55
N VAL A 133 -18.60 7.97 -3.87
CA VAL A 133 -17.72 8.56 -4.88
C VAL A 133 -18.05 10.02 -5.17
N CYS A 134 -19.22 10.50 -4.76
CA CYS A 134 -19.70 11.88 -4.93
C CYS A 134 -19.03 12.87 -3.96
N THR A 135 -17.73 12.67 -3.70
CA THR A 135 -16.86 13.54 -2.92
C THR A 135 -15.62 13.89 -3.75
N ALA A 136 -15.14 15.12 -3.69
CA ALA A 136 -14.05 15.57 -4.55
C ALA A 136 -12.70 14.87 -4.26
N SER A 137 -12.53 14.27 -3.09
CA SER A 137 -11.34 13.48 -2.73
C SER A 137 -11.47 11.98 -3.04
N SER A 138 -12.57 11.54 -3.68
CA SER A 138 -12.75 10.14 -4.08
C SER A 138 -11.73 9.72 -5.15
N THR A 139 -11.40 8.43 -5.18
CA THR A 139 -10.56 7.85 -6.23
C THR A 139 -11.17 8.13 -7.62
N LEU A 140 -12.51 8.10 -7.73
CA LEU A 140 -13.18 8.36 -9.00
C LEU A 140 -13.03 9.82 -9.47
N CYS A 141 -13.16 10.81 -8.57
CA CYS A 141 -12.90 12.21 -8.94
C CYS A 141 -11.44 12.42 -9.36
N LYS A 142 -10.50 11.77 -8.69
CA LYS A 142 -9.07 11.80 -9.05
C LYS A 142 -8.81 11.21 -10.44
N LEU A 143 -9.41 10.06 -10.73
CA LEU A 143 -9.33 9.42 -12.04
C LEU A 143 -9.91 10.30 -13.14
N VAL A 144 -11.11 10.86 -12.94
CA VAL A 144 -11.77 11.72 -13.93
C VAL A 144 -10.99 13.02 -14.16
N SER A 145 -10.46 13.63 -13.10
CA SER A 145 -9.64 14.84 -13.21
C SER A 145 -8.35 14.59 -13.99
N TRP A 146 -7.64 13.48 -13.70
CA TRP A 146 -6.48 13.06 -14.47
C TRP A 146 -6.83 12.80 -15.94
N TRP A 147 -7.90 12.05 -16.21
CA TRP A 147 -8.36 11.73 -17.56
C TRP A 147 -8.67 12.99 -18.39
N ASN A 148 -9.28 14.00 -17.77
CA ASN A 148 -9.61 15.26 -18.43
C ASN A 148 -8.38 16.12 -18.75
N GLN A 149 -7.30 16.01 -17.96
CA GLN A 149 -6.07 16.76 -18.18
C GLN A 149 -5.19 16.12 -19.27
N GLU A 150 -5.00 14.81 -19.20
CA GLU A 150 -4.07 14.09 -20.10
C GLU A 150 -4.71 13.69 -21.44
N GLY A 151 -6.04 13.63 -21.51
CA GLY A 151 -6.79 13.29 -22.73
C GLY A 151 -6.83 11.79 -23.04
N SER A 152 -7.52 11.44 -24.13
CA SER A 152 -7.93 10.05 -24.45
C SER A 152 -6.85 9.14 -25.05
N ASN A 153 -5.60 9.61 -25.18
CA ASN A 153 -4.52 8.83 -25.80
C ASN A 153 -3.85 7.82 -24.86
N GLN A 154 -4.27 7.76 -23.59
CA GLN A 154 -3.67 6.89 -22.57
C GLN A 154 -4.29 5.48 -22.55
N LYS A 155 -4.22 4.77 -23.68
CA LYS A 155 -4.75 3.39 -23.80
C LYS A 155 -4.04 2.37 -22.89
N SER A 156 -2.84 2.70 -22.42
CA SER A 156 -2.00 1.85 -21.57
C SER A 156 -1.99 2.30 -20.10
N ALA A 157 -2.94 3.10 -19.63
CA ALA A 157 -2.97 3.51 -18.23
C ALA A 157 -3.78 2.55 -17.35
N LEU A 158 -3.24 2.21 -16.19
CA LEU A 158 -3.94 1.49 -15.12
C LEU A 158 -4.00 2.34 -13.85
N LEU A 159 -5.14 2.25 -13.17
CA LEU A 159 -5.30 2.80 -11.83
C LEU A 159 -4.95 1.75 -10.78
N LEU A 160 -4.11 2.14 -9.84
CA LEU A 160 -3.80 1.39 -8.63
C LEU A 160 -3.94 2.29 -7.40
N HIS A 161 -4.40 1.75 -6.28
CA HIS A 161 -4.26 2.43 -5.00
C HIS A 161 -2.82 2.26 -4.49
N GLN A 162 -2.43 3.05 -3.49
CA GLN A 162 -1.10 2.99 -2.88
C GLN A 162 -0.72 1.55 -2.46
N ALA A 163 -1.63 0.85 -1.76
CA ALA A 163 -1.40 -0.53 -1.31
C ALA A 163 -1.24 -1.49 -2.49
N ASP A 164 -2.09 -1.36 -3.51
CA ASP A 164 -2.05 -2.19 -4.72
C ASP A 164 -0.70 -2.05 -5.45
N TRP A 165 -0.20 -0.83 -5.60
CA TRP A 165 1.09 -0.56 -6.25
C TRP A 165 2.27 -1.12 -5.45
N LEU A 166 2.26 -0.98 -4.12
CA LEU A 166 3.31 -1.53 -3.26
C LEU A 166 3.29 -3.06 -3.26
N LEU A 167 2.12 -3.69 -3.25
CA LEU A 167 1.98 -5.14 -3.38
C LEU A 167 2.46 -5.61 -4.75
N TRP A 168 2.12 -4.89 -5.82
CA TRP A 168 2.60 -5.19 -7.17
C TRP A 168 4.13 -5.25 -7.24
N LEU A 169 4.85 -4.34 -6.57
CA LEU A 169 6.32 -4.39 -6.50
C LEU A 169 6.86 -5.70 -5.89
N LEU A 170 6.06 -6.41 -5.07
CA LEU A 170 6.44 -7.66 -4.44
C LEU A 170 6.03 -8.89 -5.26
N HIS A 171 4.84 -8.89 -5.88
CA HIS A 171 4.29 -10.08 -6.54
C HIS A 171 4.25 -10.01 -8.07
N GLY A 172 4.51 -8.84 -8.68
CA GLY A 172 4.64 -8.67 -10.12
C GLY A 172 3.35 -8.84 -10.93
N LYS A 173 2.17 -8.73 -10.31
CA LYS A 173 0.86 -8.87 -10.99
C LYS A 173 0.09 -7.55 -10.96
N LEU A 174 0.04 -6.83 -12.07
CA LEU A 174 -0.69 -5.55 -12.15
C LEU A 174 -2.21 -5.75 -12.09
N GLY A 175 -2.92 -4.70 -11.65
CA GLY A 175 -4.38 -4.63 -11.72
C GLY A 175 -5.13 -5.42 -10.64
N VAL A 176 -4.50 -5.73 -9.52
CA VAL A 176 -5.13 -6.43 -8.39
C VAL A 176 -5.34 -5.44 -7.24
N SER A 177 -6.56 -5.38 -6.70
CA SER A 177 -6.93 -4.56 -5.54
C SER A 177 -7.87 -5.34 -4.62
N ASP A 178 -8.16 -4.79 -3.45
CA ASP A 178 -9.11 -5.34 -2.48
C ASP A 178 -10.40 -4.50 -2.38
N TYR A 179 -11.41 -5.06 -1.71
CA TYR A 179 -12.71 -4.43 -1.56
C TYR A 179 -12.66 -3.06 -0.86
N ASN A 180 -11.77 -2.86 0.11
CA ASN A 180 -11.72 -1.65 0.90
C ASN A 180 -11.09 -0.50 0.12
N ASN A 181 -9.97 -0.75 -0.57
CA ASN A 181 -9.36 0.24 -1.44
C ASN A 181 -10.28 0.61 -2.61
N ALA A 182 -10.87 -0.39 -3.28
CA ALA A 182 -11.73 -0.18 -4.45
C ALA A 182 -13.09 0.50 -4.13
N LEU A 183 -13.51 0.55 -2.87
CA LEU A 183 -14.79 1.16 -2.47
C LEU A 183 -14.91 2.64 -2.90
N LYS A 184 -13.82 3.41 -2.78
CA LYS A 184 -13.78 4.83 -3.20
C LYS A 184 -13.62 5.00 -4.71
N ALA A 185 -13.40 3.91 -5.44
CA ALA A 185 -13.41 3.83 -6.90
C ALA A 185 -14.75 3.32 -7.47
N SER A 186 -15.81 3.26 -6.64
CA SER A 186 -17.18 2.79 -6.94
C SER A 186 -17.44 1.28 -6.83
N PHE A 187 -16.47 0.47 -6.40
CA PHE A 187 -16.69 -0.97 -6.27
C PHE A 187 -17.79 -1.29 -5.25
N LYS A 188 -18.70 -2.19 -5.61
CA LYS A 188 -19.69 -2.80 -4.72
C LYS A 188 -19.54 -4.31 -4.80
N LYS A 189 -19.54 -4.97 -3.64
CA LYS A 189 -19.75 -6.42 -3.57
C LYS A 189 -21.16 -6.71 -4.07
N LEU A 190 -21.28 -7.55 -5.09
CA LEU A 190 -22.56 -8.08 -5.58
C LEU A 190 -23.23 -8.95 -4.53
#